data_AF-A0A174HIK0-F1
#
_entry.id   AF-A0A174HIK0-F1
#
_cell.length_a   1.000
_cell.length_b   1.000
_cell.length_c   1.000
_cell.angle_alpha   90.00
_cell.angle_beta   90.00
_cell.angle_gamma   90.00
#
_symmetry.space_group_name_H-M   'P 1'
#
loop_
_entity.id
_entity.type
_entity.pdbx_description
1 polymer ?
#
loop_
_entity_poly.entity_id
_entity_poly.type
_entity_poly.pdbx_seq_one_letter_code
_entity_poly.pdbx_strand_id
1 'polypeptide(L)'
;MDEENRLKITLWLKPGIVRQMDGWLEEDNCKSRGEFAEKALRFYMGYLATEDTSEYLSRALVDTLRGTLADNENRLRTLLFKLCVEVNMMSHTVAAHFLADPVNRRELRAYAVDEVLRTNGKISFDDALDLQRQVYPDG
;
A
#
# COMPACT_ATOMS: atom_id res chain seq x y z
N MET A 1 32.77 3.55 -37.16
CA MET A 1 32.05 4.14 -38.30
C MET A 1 30.60 3.86 -38.05
N ASP A 2 29.95 4.80 -37.37
CA ASP A 2 28.50 4.99 -37.31
C ASP A 2 28.34 6.46 -36.95
N GLU A 3 28.62 7.33 -37.94
CA GLU A 3 28.05 8.68 -37.94
C GLU A 3 26.55 8.51 -38.20
N GLU A 4 25.84 8.07 -37.16
CA GLU A 4 24.38 8.10 -37.13
C GLU A 4 23.97 9.54 -37.43
N ASN A 5 23.19 9.75 -38.51
CA ASN A 5 22.78 11.05 -39.04
C ASN A 5 22.28 12.01 -37.93
N ARG A 6 23.18 12.83 -37.38
CA ARG A 6 22.84 13.79 -36.33
C ARG A 6 22.12 14.99 -36.96
N LEU A 7 20.83 15.13 -36.66
CA LEU A 7 20.06 16.32 -37.05
C LEU A 7 20.37 17.48 -36.11
N LYS A 8 20.87 18.59 -36.65
CA LYS A 8 21.15 19.80 -35.88
C LYS A 8 19.88 20.62 -35.70
N ILE A 9 19.38 20.68 -34.46
CA ILE A 9 18.23 21.51 -34.08
C ILE A 9 18.75 22.69 -33.25
N THR A 10 18.33 23.91 -33.60
CA THR A 10 18.70 25.14 -32.87
C THR A 10 17.52 25.57 -32.00
N LEU A 11 17.75 25.71 -30.69
CA LEU A 11 16.73 26.03 -29.69
C LEU A 11 17.19 27.23 -28.86
N TRP A 12 16.24 28.08 -28.48
CA TRP A 12 16.49 29.16 -27.53
C TRP A 12 16.06 28.71 -26.13
N LEU A 13 17.02 28.58 -25.22
CA LEU A 13 16.78 28.20 -23.84
C LEU A 13 16.99 29.41 -22.92
N LYS A 14 16.21 29.47 -21.83
CA LYS A 14 16.40 30.50 -20.81
C LYS A 14 17.80 30.39 -20.18
N PRO A 15 18.51 31.50 -19.89
CA PRO A 15 19.86 31.46 -19.33
C PRO A 15 19.98 30.74 -17.98
N GLY A 16 18.89 30.67 -17.19
CA GLY A 16 18.86 29.89 -15.96
C GLY A 16 18.95 28.38 -16.19
N ILE A 17 18.24 27.88 -17.21
CA ILE A 17 18.23 26.46 -17.57
C ILE A 17 19.60 26.05 -18.14
N VAL A 18 20.22 26.90 -18.96
CA VAL A 18 21.57 26.63 -19.50
C VAL A 18 22.58 26.53 -18.36
N ARG A 19 22.52 27.42 -17.37
CA ARG A 19 23.42 27.37 -16.21
C ARG A 19 23.25 26.10 -15.37
N GLN A 20 22.03 25.64 -15.17
CA GLN A 20 21.77 24.39 -14.44
C GLN A 20 22.27 23.17 -15.22
N MET A 21 21.98 23.11 -16.53
CA MET A 21 22.48 22.07 -17.41
C MET A 21 24.02 22.00 -17.40
N ASP A 22 24.69 23.16 -17.44
CA ASP A 22 26.15 23.24 -17.35
C ASP A 22 26.70 22.77 -16.00
N GLY A 23 26.00 23.06 -14.91
CA GLY A 23 26.39 22.58 -13.58
C GLY A 23 26.26 21.05 -13.43
N TRP A 24 25.30 20.44 -14.10
CA TRP A 24 24.98 19.01 -13.97
C TRP A 24 25.67 18.14 -15.02
N LEU A 25 26.35 18.75 -15.98
CA LEU A 25 27.00 18.06 -17.10
C LEU A 25 28.06 17.06 -16.62
N GLU A 26 28.90 17.47 -15.67
CA GLU A 26 29.94 16.62 -15.08
C GLU A 26 29.34 15.59 -14.10
N GLU A 27 28.34 15.99 -13.31
CA GLU A 27 27.65 15.09 -12.36
C GLU A 27 26.93 13.93 -13.06
N ASP A 28 26.33 14.18 -14.23
CA ASP A 28 25.64 13.17 -15.05
C ASP A 28 26.57 12.39 -16.00
N ASN A 29 27.89 12.62 -15.91
CA ASN A 29 28.91 11.99 -16.78
C ASN A 29 28.61 12.18 -18.29
N CYS A 30 28.06 13.34 -18.67
CA CYS A 30 27.78 13.70 -20.05
C CYS A 30 29.00 14.38 -20.69
N LYS A 31 29.36 14.00 -21.92
CA LYS A 31 30.49 14.57 -22.66
C LYS A 31 30.15 15.88 -23.36
N SER A 32 28.87 16.19 -23.52
CA SER A 32 28.42 17.42 -24.19
C SER A 32 27.00 17.81 -23.79
N ARG A 33 26.66 19.09 -23.95
CA ARG A 33 25.27 19.59 -23.81
C ARG A 33 24.28 18.85 -24.71
N GLY A 34 24.73 18.38 -25.87
CA GLY A 34 23.92 17.59 -26.79
C GLY A 34 23.53 16.23 -26.21
N GLU A 35 24.49 15.54 -25.58
CA GLU A 35 24.23 14.26 -24.90
C GLU A 35 23.29 14.43 -23.71
N PHE A 36 23.50 15.49 -22.91
CA PHE A 36 22.60 15.83 -21.81
C PHE A 36 21.17 16.11 -22.30
N ALA A 37 21.04 16.93 -23.34
CA ALA A 37 19.75 17.24 -23.94
C ALA A 37 19.08 15.99 -24.54
N GLU A 38 19.84 15.10 -25.16
CA GLU A 38 19.33 13.85 -25.70
C GLU A 38 18.82 12.90 -24.61
N LYS A 39 19.55 12.75 -23.50
CA LYS A 39 19.08 11.98 -22.33
C LYS A 39 17.80 12.59 -21.74
N ALA A 40 17.76 13.92 -21.57
CA ALA A 40 16.59 14.62 -21.06
C ALA A 40 15.37 14.50 -21.99
N LEU A 41 15.58 14.55 -23.31
CA LEU A 41 14.54 14.34 -24.30
C LEU A 41 14.05 12.89 -24.31
N ARG A 42 14.94 11.89 -24.23
CA ARG A 42 14.56 10.48 -24.09
C ARG A 42 13.76 10.24 -22.81
N PHE A 43 14.17 10.87 -21.70
CA PHE A 43 13.42 10.85 -20.45
C PHE A 43 12.00 11.39 -20.64
N TYR A 44 11.87 12.58 -21.24
CA TYR A 44 10.57 13.22 -21.42
C TYR A 44 9.69 12.49 -22.46
N MET A 45 10.29 11.97 -23.53
CA MET A 45 9.60 11.09 -24.48
C MET A 45 9.15 9.79 -23.81
N GLY A 46 9.94 9.21 -22.90
CA GLY A 46 9.53 8.09 -22.07
C GLY A 46 8.36 8.44 -21.16
N TYR A 47 8.39 9.61 -20.52
CA TYR A 47 7.28 10.14 -19.73
C TYR A 47 5.99 10.34 -20.55
N LEU A 48 6.10 10.88 -21.77
CA LEU A 48 4.94 11.03 -22.66
C LEU A 48 4.44 9.68 -23.19
N ALA A 49 5.35 8.76 -23.52
CA ALA A 49 5.00 7.41 -23.97
C ALA A 49 4.37 6.56 -22.83
N THR A 50 4.63 6.89 -21.56
CA THR A 50 3.92 6.26 -20.43
C THR A 50 2.45 6.64 -20.30
N GLU A 51 1.90 7.55 -21.13
CA GLU A 51 0.45 7.62 -21.34
C GLU A 51 -0.09 6.36 -22.06
N ASP A 52 0.77 5.56 -22.72
CA ASP A 52 0.37 4.36 -23.47
C ASP A 52 0.93 3.02 -22.91
N THR A 53 1.95 2.97 -22.04
CA THR A 53 2.27 1.73 -21.26
C THR A 53 3.35 1.92 -20.17
N SER A 54 2.92 1.84 -18.90
CA SER A 54 3.64 1.48 -17.64
C SER A 54 5.00 2.13 -17.26
N GLU A 55 4.94 2.86 -16.14
CA GLU A 55 5.92 3.00 -15.03
C GLU A 55 7.29 3.65 -15.32
N TYR A 56 7.38 4.95 -15.03
CA TYR A 56 8.63 5.59 -14.59
C TYR A 56 8.82 5.40 -13.07
N LEU A 57 8.93 4.14 -12.67
CA LEU A 57 9.46 3.74 -11.37
C LEU A 57 10.58 2.74 -11.66
N SER A 58 11.76 2.88 -11.05
CA SER A 58 12.86 1.94 -11.36
C SER A 58 12.34 0.51 -11.11
N ARG A 59 12.60 -0.41 -12.04
CA ARG A 59 12.15 -1.80 -11.91
C ARG A 59 12.59 -2.41 -10.57
N ALA A 60 13.77 -2.03 -10.10
CA ALA A 60 14.27 -2.40 -8.78
C ALA A 60 13.39 -1.85 -7.64
N LEU A 61 12.88 -0.61 -7.73
CA LEU A 61 11.96 -0.06 -6.73
C LEU A 61 10.60 -0.79 -6.76
N VAL A 62 10.06 -1.07 -7.94
CA VAL A 62 8.80 -1.83 -8.09
C VAL A 62 8.95 -3.24 -7.51
N ASP A 63 10.05 -3.93 -7.83
CA ASP A 63 10.33 -5.27 -7.32
C ASP A 63 10.53 -5.27 -5.80
N THR A 64 11.17 -4.24 -5.24
CA THR A 64 11.32 -4.06 -3.79
C THR A 64 9.97 -3.82 -3.11
N LEU A 65 9.11 -2.98 -3.69
CA LEU A 65 7.76 -2.73 -3.17
C LEU A 65 6.89 -3.99 -3.23
N ARG A 66 6.94 -4.74 -4.34
CA ARG A 66 6.24 -6.03 -4.48
C ARG A 66 6.75 -7.05 -3.48
N GLY A 67 8.06 -7.15 -3.27
CA GLY A 67 8.65 -8.03 -2.25
C GLY A 67 8.18 -7.67 -0.84
N THR A 68 8.21 -6.38 -0.49
CA THR A 68 7.74 -5.90 0.81
C THR A 68 6.26 -6.18 1.02
N LEU A 69 5.44 -6.01 -0.03
CA LEU A 69 4.00 -6.30 0.04
C LEU A 69 3.74 -7.79 0.23
N ALA A 70 4.44 -8.66 -0.51
CA ALA A 70 4.33 -10.11 -0.37
C ALA A 70 4.75 -10.60 1.03
N ASP A 71 5.82 -10.03 1.59
CA ASP A 71 6.25 -10.35 2.97
C ASP A 71 5.21 -9.90 4.00
N ASN A 72 4.60 -8.73 3.80
CA ASN A 72 3.52 -8.25 4.65
C ASN A 72 2.27 -9.15 4.55
N GLU A 73 1.89 -9.59 3.36
CA GLU A 73 0.77 -10.51 3.16
C GLU A 73 1.01 -11.84 3.89
N ASN A 74 2.22 -12.41 3.79
CA ASN A 74 2.60 -13.63 4.48
C ASN A 74 2.59 -13.47 6.01
N ARG A 75 3.08 -12.34 6.51
CA ARG A 75 3.06 -12.01 7.94
C ARG A 75 1.63 -11.84 8.44
N LEU A 76 0.79 -11.09 7.71
CA LEU A 76 -0.62 -10.90 8.05
C LEU A 76 -1.37 -12.22 8.07
N ARG A 77 -1.16 -13.08 7.06
CA ARG A 77 -1.74 -14.42 7.03
C ARG A 77 -1.38 -15.24 8.28
N THR A 78 -0.11 -15.20 8.69
CA THR A 78 0.36 -15.92 9.88
C THR A 78 -0.26 -15.36 11.16
N LEU A 79 -0.35 -14.04 11.30
CA LEU A 79 -0.96 -13.39 12.46
C LEU A 79 -2.47 -13.65 12.52
N LEU A 80 -3.18 -13.58 11.39
CA LEU A 80 -4.60 -13.90 11.31
C LEU A 80 -4.86 -15.36 11.68
N PHE A 81 -4.01 -16.29 11.23
CA PHE A 81 -4.14 -17.70 11.64
C PHE A 81 -3.99 -17.87 13.15
N LYS A 82 -2.96 -17.28 13.76
CA LYS A 82 -2.77 -17.32 15.22
C LYS A 82 -3.97 -16.70 15.95
N LEU A 83 -4.47 -15.56 15.49
CA LEU A 83 -5.65 -14.93 16.04
C LEU A 83 -6.89 -15.83 15.93
N CYS A 84 -7.12 -16.49 14.79
CA CYS A 84 -8.21 -17.43 14.61
C CYS A 84 -8.13 -18.61 15.58
N VAL A 85 -6.92 -19.11 15.87
CA VAL A 85 -6.71 -20.16 16.87
C VAL A 85 -7.12 -19.67 18.26
N GLU A 86 -6.65 -18.50 18.68
CA GLU A 86 -7.01 -17.93 19.99
C GLU A 86 -8.51 -17.65 20.12
N VAL A 87 -9.14 -17.10 19.07
CA VAL A 87 -10.60 -16.85 19.03
C VAL A 87 -11.38 -18.16 19.08
N ASN A 88 -10.92 -19.22 18.40
CA ASN A 88 -11.56 -20.53 18.45
C ASN A 88 -11.45 -21.15 19.85
N MET A 89 -10.27 -21.11 20.47
CA MET A 89 -10.07 -21.58 21.85
C MET A 89 -10.95 -20.81 22.83
N MET A 90 -10.97 -19.48 22.76
CA MET A 90 -11.83 -18.64 23.59
C MET A 90 -13.32 -18.98 23.39
N SER A 91 -13.76 -19.20 22.15
CA SER A 91 -15.13 -19.61 21.84
C SER A 91 -15.49 -20.96 22.48
N HIS A 92 -14.57 -21.93 22.46
CA HIS A 92 -14.76 -23.23 23.11
C HIS A 92 -14.78 -23.12 24.64
N THR A 93 -13.89 -22.32 25.23
CA THR A 93 -13.85 -22.05 26.68
C THR A 93 -15.16 -21.41 27.15
N VAL A 94 -15.63 -20.38 26.44
CA VAL A 94 -16.92 -19.73 26.72
C VAL A 94 -18.06 -20.73 26.60
N ALA A 95 -18.13 -21.50 25.49
CA ALA A 95 -19.18 -22.50 25.31
C ALA A 95 -19.21 -23.58 26.41
N ALA A 96 -18.04 -23.97 26.92
CA ALA A 96 -17.94 -24.92 28.03
C ALA A 96 -18.44 -24.31 29.36
N HIS A 97 -18.20 -23.02 29.60
CA HIS A 97 -18.66 -22.32 30.81
C HIS A 97 -20.17 -22.04 30.83
N PHE A 98 -20.78 -21.77 29.68
CA PHE A 98 -22.20 -21.43 29.58
C PHE A 98 -23.15 -22.65 29.53
N LEU A 99 -22.67 -23.86 29.86
CA LEU A 99 -23.47 -25.09 30.03
C LEU A 99 -24.71 -25.17 29.11
N ALA A 100 -24.48 -25.11 27.80
CA ALA A 100 -25.50 -25.31 26.77
C ALA A 100 -26.80 -24.50 26.89
N ASP A 101 -26.80 -23.33 27.53
CA ASP A 101 -27.94 -22.42 27.38
C ASP A 101 -28.03 -22.01 25.89
N PRO A 102 -29.19 -22.13 25.23
CA PRO A 102 -29.29 -21.98 23.79
C PRO A 102 -29.12 -20.51 23.39
N VAL A 103 -27.88 -20.07 23.27
CA VAL A 103 -27.55 -18.78 22.64
C VAL A 103 -27.96 -18.88 21.17
N ASN A 104 -28.86 -17.99 20.75
CA ASN A 104 -29.21 -17.84 19.34
C ASN A 104 -28.03 -17.26 18.54
N ARG A 105 -27.14 -18.14 18.08
CA ARG A 105 -25.87 -17.78 17.41
C ARG A 105 -26.07 -16.87 16.20
N ARG A 106 -27.21 -16.97 15.52
CA ARG A 106 -27.53 -16.13 14.35
C ARG A 106 -27.81 -14.69 14.76
N GLU A 107 -28.57 -14.51 15.83
CA GLU A 107 -28.93 -13.18 16.34
C GLU A 107 -27.72 -12.48 16.97
N LEU A 108 -26.92 -13.21 17.75
CA LEU A 108 -25.66 -12.69 18.29
C LEU A 108 -24.69 -12.26 17.17
N ARG A 109 -24.59 -13.06 16.10
CA ARG A 109 -23.77 -12.69 14.93
C ARG A 109 -24.31 -11.46 14.21
N ALA A 110 -25.62 -11.35 14.05
CA ALA A 110 -26.24 -10.18 13.42
C ALA A 110 -25.98 -8.91 14.23
N TYR A 111 -26.12 -8.97 15.56
CA TYR A 111 -25.77 -7.89 16.48
C TYR A 111 -24.30 -7.49 16.35
N ALA A 112 -23.37 -8.46 16.43
CA ALA A 112 -21.94 -8.17 16.36
C ALA A 112 -21.53 -7.54 15.01
N VAL A 113 -22.13 -7.98 13.90
CA VAL A 113 -21.89 -7.37 12.58
C VAL A 113 -22.45 -5.95 12.52
N ASP A 114 -23.67 -5.72 12.99
CA ASP A 114 -24.27 -4.37 13.06
C ASP A 114 -23.43 -3.42 13.92
N GLU A 115 -22.98 -3.88 15.09
CA GLU A 115 -22.16 -3.10 16.01
C GLU A 115 -20.84 -2.67 15.37
N VAL A 116 -20.14 -3.59 14.69
CA VAL A 116 -18.91 -3.26 13.95
C VAL A 116 -19.17 -2.23 12.86
N LEU A 117 -20.26 -2.39 12.08
CA LEU A 117 -20.62 -1.48 11.01
C LEU A 117 -20.95 -0.08 11.54
N ARG A 118 -21.78 0.00 12.59
CA ARG A 118 -22.24 1.25 13.21
C ARG A 118 -21.11 2.00 13.93
N THR A 119 -20.18 1.28 14.54
CA THR A 119 -19.03 1.87 15.27
C THR A 119 -17.80 2.07 14.40
N ASN A 120 -17.83 1.62 13.15
CA ASN A 120 -16.66 1.53 12.27
C ASN A 120 -15.47 0.81 12.96
N GLY A 121 -15.78 -0.28 13.67
CA GLY A 121 -14.81 -1.10 14.40
C GLY A 121 -14.34 -0.53 15.75
N LYS A 122 -14.89 0.58 16.23
CA LYS A 122 -14.57 1.14 17.55
C LYS A 122 -15.41 0.48 18.65
N ILE A 123 -14.95 -0.65 19.14
CA ILE A 123 -15.63 -1.43 20.19
C ILE A 123 -14.97 -1.16 21.55
N SER A 124 -15.78 -0.83 22.56
CA SER A 124 -15.35 -0.68 23.96
C SER A 124 -15.77 -1.90 24.77
N PHE A 125 -14.87 -2.40 25.62
CA PHE A 125 -15.19 -3.52 26.50
C PHE A 125 -16.19 -3.14 27.60
N ASP A 126 -16.09 -1.92 28.13
CA ASP A 126 -17.00 -1.43 29.17
C ASP A 126 -18.44 -1.33 28.64
N ASP A 127 -18.60 -0.84 27.41
CA ASP A 127 -19.91 -0.75 26.74
C ASP A 127 -20.53 -2.13 26.51
N ALA A 128 -19.70 -3.10 26.09
CA ALA A 128 -20.13 -4.48 25.89
C ALA A 128 -20.55 -5.13 27.22
N LEU A 129 -19.84 -4.86 28.31
CA LEU A 129 -20.15 -5.38 29.65
C LEU A 129 -21.47 -4.81 30.18
N ASP A 130 -21.69 -3.50 30.04
CA ASP A 130 -22.91 -2.85 30.49
C ASP A 130 -24.14 -3.33 29.70
N LEU A 131 -23.98 -3.61 28.41
CA LEU A 131 -25.04 -4.21 27.59
C LEU A 131 -25.40 -5.62 28.06
N GLN A 132 -24.41 -6.47 28.36
CA GLN A 132 -24.67 -7.83 28.83
C GLN A 132 -25.38 -7.85 30.20
N ARG A 133 -25.05 -6.91 31.09
CA ARG A 133 -25.74 -6.73 32.39
C ARG A 133 -27.20 -6.34 32.25
N GLN A 134 -27.57 -5.62 31.19
CA GLN A 134 -28.98 -5.27 30.92
C GLN A 134 -29.78 -6.46 30.41
N VAL A 135 -29.14 -7.38 29.68
CA VAL A 135 -29.78 -8.58 29.11
C VAL A 135 -29.96 -9.67 30.17
N TYR A 136 -29.03 -9.79 31.14
CA TYR A 136 -29.11 -10.72 32.27
C TYR A 136 -28.90 -9.95 33.59
N PRO A 137 -29.94 -9.29 34.13
CA PRO A 137 -29.83 -8.47 35.35
C PRO A 137 -29.63 -9.30 36.63
N ASP A 138 -30.01 -10.57 36.61
CA ASP A 138 -29.88 -11.51 37.73
C ASP A 138 -28.73 -12.50 37.43
N GLY A 139 -27.48 -12.05 37.58
CA GLY A 139 -26.30 -12.92 37.50
C GLY A 139 -26.17 -13.87 38.70
#